data_AF-A0A0H4X9V3-F1
#
_entry.id   AF-A0A0H4X9V3-F1
#
_cell.length_a   1.000
_cell.length_b   1.000
_cell.length_c   1.000
_cell.angle_alpha   90.00
_cell.angle_beta   90.00
_cell.angle_gamma   90.00
#
_symmetry.space_group_name_H-M   'P 1'
#
loop_
_entity.id
_entity.type
_entity.pdbx_description
1 polymer ?
#
loop_
_entity_poly.entity_id
_entity_poly.type
_entity_poly.pdbx_seq_one_letter_code
_entity_poly.pdbx_strand_id
1 'polypeptide(L)'
;MVFPNWNGAPERIIPPSHQLPAGRWEKHHIFPQARDLAEWFETQGVKIHHYTMPIPRDLHQRIHRGGERGGAWNQAWREFMEARPNARPEDIYKHAGQLIYRFQLLGGPIQPYYSRPGA
;
A
#
# COMPACT_ATOMS: atom_id res chain seq x y z
N MET A 1 -16.94 14.94 -22.33
CA MET A 1 -16.19 16.15 -21.91
C MET A 1 -14.72 15.84 -22.06
N VAL A 2 -14.01 16.59 -22.90
CA VAL A 2 -12.59 16.40 -23.22
C VAL A 2 -11.88 17.69 -22.85
N PHE A 3 -10.82 17.62 -22.06
CA PHE A 3 -10.01 18.79 -21.70
C PHE A 3 -9.02 19.13 -22.83
N PRO A 4 -8.78 20.41 -23.18
CA PRO A 4 -7.81 20.77 -24.22
C PRO A 4 -6.37 20.73 -23.71
N ASN A 5 -5.50 20.20 -24.56
CA ASN A 5 -4.06 20.03 -24.36
C ASN A 5 -3.32 21.34 -24.67
N TRP A 6 -2.55 21.89 -23.73
CA TRP A 6 -1.61 23.00 -23.99
C TRP A 6 -0.18 22.50 -23.75
N ASN A 7 0.71 22.82 -24.70
CA ASN A 7 2.18 22.67 -24.67
C ASN A 7 2.84 21.44 -25.32
N GLY A 8 2.51 21.13 -26.59
CA GLY A 8 3.49 20.54 -27.52
C GLY A 8 4.16 19.22 -27.11
N ALA A 9 3.48 18.37 -26.34
CA ALA A 9 4.01 17.05 -25.99
C ALA A 9 4.01 16.12 -27.23
N PRO A 10 5.08 15.33 -27.46
CA PRO A 10 5.13 14.40 -28.58
C PRO A 10 3.99 13.38 -28.51
N GLU A 11 3.43 13.04 -29.68
CA GLU A 11 2.25 12.19 -29.93
C GLU A 11 2.35 10.76 -29.36
N ARG A 12 3.51 10.38 -28.83
CA ARG A 12 3.74 9.11 -28.15
C ARG A 12 3.70 9.36 -26.65
N ILE A 13 2.52 9.16 -26.05
CA ILE A 13 2.41 8.88 -24.62
C ILE A 13 3.18 7.56 -24.42
N ILE A 14 4.46 7.65 -24.11
CA ILE A 14 5.18 6.52 -23.52
C ILE A 14 4.44 6.31 -22.20
N PRO A 15 3.68 5.21 -22.02
CA PRO A 15 3.07 4.96 -20.72
C PRO A 15 4.21 5.02 -19.70
N PRO A 16 4.04 5.67 -18.53
CA PRO A 16 5.06 5.63 -17.51
C PRO A 16 5.42 4.17 -17.33
N SER A 17 6.67 3.81 -17.65
CA SER A 17 7.08 2.44 -17.52
C SER A 17 6.83 2.09 -16.06
N HIS A 18 5.99 1.09 -15.80
CA HIS A 18 5.79 0.55 -14.44
C HIS A 18 7.09 -0.10 -13.89
N GLN A 19 8.22 0.17 -14.54
CA GLN A 19 9.54 -0.29 -14.15
C GLN A 19 9.95 0.48 -12.91
N LEU A 20 10.11 -0.27 -11.83
CA LEU A 20 10.66 0.23 -10.60
C LEU A 20 12.09 0.76 -10.84
N PRO A 21 12.48 1.89 -10.23
CA PRO A 21 13.87 2.34 -10.24
C PRO A 21 14.85 1.24 -9.83
N ALA A 22 16.10 1.35 -10.28
CA ALA A 22 17.15 0.41 -9.90
C ALA A 22 17.29 0.30 -8.36
N GLY A 23 17.39 -0.92 -7.83
CA GLY A 23 17.47 -1.19 -6.39
C GLY A 23 16.77 -2.50 -5.99
N ARG A 24 16.81 -2.84 -4.69
CA ARG A 24 16.08 -4.00 -4.16
C ARG A 24 14.70 -3.56 -3.66
N TRP A 25 13.67 -4.18 -4.22
CA TRP A 25 12.26 -3.94 -3.91
C TRP A 25 11.64 -5.16 -3.24
N GLU A 26 10.73 -4.94 -2.32
CA GLU A 26 10.02 -5.99 -1.59
C GLU A 26 8.51 -5.73 -1.65
N LYS A 27 7.71 -6.80 -1.77
CA LYS A 27 6.25 -6.70 -1.69
C LYS A 27 5.87 -6.37 -0.26
N HIS A 28 5.20 -5.24 -0.07
CA HIS A 28 4.68 -4.82 1.20
C HIS A 28 3.16 -4.94 1.21
N HIS A 29 2.60 -5.58 2.25
CA HIS A 29 1.16 -5.65 2.43
C HIS A 29 0.64 -4.33 2.98
N ILE A 30 -0.29 -3.70 2.27
CA ILE A 30 -0.95 -2.48 2.73
C ILE A 30 -1.76 -2.76 3.99
N PHE A 31 -2.43 -3.92 4.03
CA PHE A 31 -3.13 -4.43 5.19
C PHE A 31 -2.28 -5.52 5.87
N PRO A 32 -1.80 -5.31 7.11
CA PRO A 32 -0.91 -6.25 7.80
C PRO A 32 -1.41 -7.70 7.87
N GLN A 33 -0.46 -8.63 7.81
CA GLN A 33 -0.71 -10.07 8.03
C GLN A 33 -0.63 -10.47 9.52
N ALA A 34 -0.37 -9.54 10.44
CA ALA A 34 -0.41 -9.86 11.86
C ALA A 34 -1.81 -10.34 12.22
N ARG A 35 -1.90 -11.45 12.96
CA ARG A 35 -3.13 -12.23 13.13
C ARG A 35 -4.31 -11.38 13.63
N ASP A 36 -4.08 -10.58 14.67
CA ASP A 36 -5.04 -9.63 15.24
C ASP A 36 -5.63 -8.68 14.19
N LEU A 37 -4.76 -8.09 13.37
CA LEU A 37 -5.18 -7.16 12.33
C LEU A 37 -5.84 -7.88 11.14
N ALA A 38 -5.30 -9.03 10.72
CA ALA A 38 -5.82 -9.82 9.60
C ALA A 38 -7.24 -10.32 9.87
N GLU A 39 -7.48 -10.86 11.07
CA GLU A 39 -8.81 -11.27 11.53
C GLU A 39 -9.77 -10.06 11.55
N TRP A 40 -9.31 -8.92 12.06
CA TRP A 40 -10.12 -7.71 12.05
C TRP A 40 -10.47 -7.25 10.63
N PHE A 41 -9.52 -7.17 9.70
CA PHE A 41 -9.79 -6.82 8.31
C PHE A 41 -10.80 -7.75 7.64
N GLU A 42 -10.69 -9.06 7.90
CA GLU A 42 -11.61 -10.05 7.35
C GLU A 42 -13.04 -9.83 7.86
N THR A 43 -13.22 -9.53 9.16
CA THR A 43 -14.53 -9.19 9.72
C THR A 43 -15.14 -7.93 9.09
N GLN A 44 -14.31 -6.98 8.66
CA GLN A 44 -14.75 -5.77 7.96
C GLN A 44 -14.84 -5.94 6.42
N GLY A 45 -14.61 -7.14 5.89
CA GLY A 45 -14.72 -7.44 4.45
C GLY A 45 -13.53 -6.97 3.60
N VAL A 46 -12.37 -6.74 4.20
CA VAL A 46 -11.14 -6.30 3.50
C VAL A 46 -10.24 -7.50 3.19
N LYS A 47 -10.06 -7.79 1.90
CA LYS A 47 -9.24 -8.93 1.42
C LYS A 47 -7.75 -8.55 1.35
N ILE A 48 -7.03 -8.74 2.45
CA ILE A 48 -5.65 -8.23 2.62
C ILE A 48 -4.66 -8.63 1.51
N HIS A 49 -4.79 -9.84 0.96
CA HIS A 49 -3.89 -10.34 -0.10
C HIS A 49 -4.10 -9.68 -1.46
N HIS A 50 -5.17 -8.90 -1.65
CA HIS A 50 -5.39 -8.18 -2.91
C HIS A 50 -4.59 -6.88 -2.99
N TYR A 51 -4.00 -6.42 -1.88
CA TYR A 51 -3.46 -5.08 -1.76
C TYR A 51 -2.02 -5.12 -1.25
N THR A 52 -1.10 -5.34 -2.19
CA THR A 52 0.34 -5.21 -1.94
C THR A 52 0.94 -4.15 -2.84
N MET A 53 2.01 -3.53 -2.37
CA MET A 53 2.75 -2.51 -3.11
C MET A 53 4.23 -2.86 -3.05
N PRO A 54 4.96 -2.89 -4.19
CA PRO A 54 6.41 -3.00 -4.14
C PRO A 54 6.99 -1.69 -3.61
N ILE A 55 7.82 -1.76 -2.58
CA ILE A 55 8.52 -0.60 -2.00
C ILE A 55 10.03 -0.89 -1.87
N PRO A 56 10.89 0.14 -1.78
CA PRO A 56 12.31 -0.07 -1.54
C PRO A 56 12.54 -0.85 -0.24
N ARG A 57 13.48 -1.80 -0.25
CA ARG A 57 13.79 -2.65 0.91
C ARG A 57 14.11 -1.85 2.17
N ASP A 58 14.87 -0.77 2.03
CA ASP A 58 15.28 0.02 3.20
C ASP A 58 14.08 0.73 3.83
N LEU A 59 13.14 1.21 3.01
CA LEU A 59 11.86 1.72 3.50
C LEU A 59 11.06 0.59 4.17
N HIS A 60 10.96 -0.58 3.53
CA HIS A 60 10.24 -1.73 4.08
C HIS A 60 10.77 -2.10 5.47
N GLN A 61 12.09 -2.18 5.61
CA GLN A 61 12.73 -2.43 6.88
C GLN A 61 12.48 -1.31 7.87
N ARG A 62 12.61 -0.04 7.47
CA ARG A 62 12.41 1.10 8.38
C ARG A 62 11.02 1.11 9.01
N ILE A 63 9.97 0.82 8.24
CA ILE A 63 8.58 0.85 8.76
C ILE A 63 8.20 -0.39 9.58
N HIS A 64 8.95 -1.49 9.43
CA HIS A 64 8.80 -2.73 10.22
C HIS A 64 9.84 -2.91 11.33
N ARG A 65 10.82 -2.01 11.43
CA ARG A 65 11.82 -2.00 12.50
C ARG A 65 11.29 -1.24 13.72
N GLY A 66 11.54 -1.79 14.91
CA GLY A 66 11.24 -1.17 16.20
C GLY A 66 9.75 -1.22 16.58
N GLY A 67 9.43 -1.43 17.87
CA GLY A 67 8.05 -1.59 18.37
C GLY A 67 7.59 -3.04 18.47
N GLU A 68 6.28 -3.25 18.65
CA GLU A 68 5.64 -4.57 18.63
C GLU A 68 5.76 -5.26 17.25
N ARG A 69 5.30 -6.51 17.13
CA ARG A 69 5.38 -7.30 15.88
C ARG A 69 4.83 -6.53 14.67
N GLY A 70 5.72 -6.20 13.72
CA GLY A 70 5.48 -5.44 12.47
C GLY A 70 5.68 -3.92 12.57
N GLY A 71 6.31 -3.48 13.67
CA GLY A 71 6.81 -2.13 13.88
C GLY A 71 5.80 -1.00 13.73
N ALA A 72 6.29 0.18 13.32
CA ALA A 72 5.48 1.39 13.23
C ALA A 72 4.30 1.27 12.26
N TRP A 73 4.43 0.43 11.22
CA TRP A 73 3.32 0.16 10.30
C TRP A 73 2.17 -0.57 10.98
N ASN A 74 2.44 -1.68 11.66
CA ASN A 74 1.40 -2.42 12.39
C ASN A 74 0.85 -1.62 13.57
N GLN A 75 1.71 -0.86 14.26
CA GLN A 75 1.28 -0.01 15.37
C GLN A 75 0.23 1.02 14.92
N ALA A 76 0.47 1.72 13.80
CA ALA A 76 -0.50 2.67 13.27
C ALA A 76 -1.85 2.01 12.91
N TRP A 77 -1.81 0.78 12.41
CA TRP A 77 -3.02 0.00 12.17
C TRP A 77 -3.74 -0.42 13.46
N ARG A 78 -3.01 -0.80 14.52
CA ARG A 78 -3.61 -1.12 15.83
C ARG A 78 -4.27 0.10 16.45
N GLU A 79 -3.61 1.25 16.43
CA GLU A 79 -4.19 2.53 16.90
C GLU A 79 -5.51 2.84 16.20
N PHE A 80 -5.58 2.62 14.89
CA PHE A 80 -6.83 2.82 14.12
C PHE A 80 -7.90 1.79 14.49
N MET A 81 -7.55 0.50 14.57
CA MET A 81 -8.45 -0.58 14.96
C MET A 81 -9.04 -0.34 16.35
N GLU A 82 -8.21 0.04 17.34
CA GLU A 82 -8.63 0.32 18.70
C GLU A 82 -9.55 1.55 18.78
N ALA A 83 -9.24 2.61 18.03
CA ALA A 83 -10.07 3.80 17.98
C ALA A 83 -11.38 3.59 17.21
N ARG A 84 -11.42 2.64 16.26
CA ARG A 84 -12.56 2.39 15.37
C ARG A 84 -12.77 0.89 15.13
N PRO A 85 -13.17 0.13 16.16
CA PRO A 85 -13.30 -1.34 16.05
C PRO A 85 -14.35 -1.76 15.02
N ASN A 86 -15.36 -0.93 14.77
CA ASN A 86 -16.44 -1.17 13.81
C ASN A 86 -16.28 -0.31 12.53
N ALA A 87 -15.04 0.04 12.15
CA ALA A 87 -14.78 0.82 10.94
C ALA A 87 -15.30 0.10 9.70
N ARG A 88 -16.08 0.80 8.86
CA ARG A 88 -16.53 0.25 7.59
C ARG A 88 -15.34 0.09 6.63
N PRO A 89 -15.40 -0.81 5.64
CA PRO A 89 -14.33 -0.97 4.66
C PRO A 89 -13.89 0.35 4.01
N GLU A 90 -14.79 1.30 3.73
CA GLU A 90 -14.42 2.59 3.14
C GLU A 90 -13.50 3.42 4.06
N ASP A 91 -13.74 3.38 5.38
CA ASP A 91 -12.92 4.06 6.37
C ASP A 91 -11.53 3.43 6.46
N ILE A 92 -11.46 2.10 6.33
CA ILE A 92 -10.20 1.34 6.30
C ILE A 92 -9.38 1.67 5.05
N TYR A 93 -10.00 1.69 3.87
CA TYR A 93 -9.31 2.08 2.63
C TYR A 93 -8.84 3.54 2.68
N LYS A 94 -9.65 4.43 3.25
CA LYS A 94 -9.25 5.83 3.45
C LYS A 94 -8.04 5.94 4.38
N HIS A 95 -8.04 5.17 5.47
CA HIS A 95 -6.91 5.14 6.40
C HIS A 95 -5.64 4.56 5.75
N ALA A 96 -5.78 3.51 4.92
CA ALA A 96 -4.67 2.98 4.15
C ALA A 96 -3.99 4.07 3.28
N GLY A 97 -4.78 4.90 2.60
CA GLY A 97 -4.26 6.06 1.85
C GLY A 97 -3.51 7.07 2.73
N GLN A 98 -4.02 7.33 3.93
CA GLN A 98 -3.35 8.20 4.91
C GLN A 98 -2.01 7.63 5.35
N LEU A 99 -1.92 6.32 5.60
CA LEU A 99 -0.68 5.66 6.01
C LEU A 99 0.33 5.61 4.86
N ILE A 100 -0.10 5.34 3.63
CA ILE A 100 0.73 5.41 2.42
C ILE A 100 1.39 6.79 2.33
N TYR A 101 0.61 7.86 2.53
CA TYR A 101 1.13 9.22 2.54
C TYR A 101 2.05 9.50 3.74
N ARG A 102 1.61 9.19 4.96
CA ARG A 102 2.33 9.45 6.22
C ARG A 102 3.70 8.77 6.26
N PHE A 103 3.80 7.53 5.80
CA PHE A 103 5.05 6.75 5.77
C PHE A 103 5.83 6.92 4.47
N GLN A 104 5.33 7.74 3.53
CA GLN A 104 5.94 8.01 2.23
C GLN A 104 6.25 6.70 1.48
N LEU A 105 5.23 5.86 1.30
CA LEU A 105 5.33 4.65 0.48
C LEU A 105 5.43 5.06 -0.99
N LEU A 106 6.64 5.46 -1.41
CA LEU A 106 7.04 5.75 -2.79
C LEU A 106 7.21 4.44 -3.57
N GLY A 107 6.12 3.69 -3.66
CA GLY A 107 6.07 2.36 -4.24
C GLY A 107 5.63 2.33 -5.70
N GLY A 108 5.67 1.13 -6.28
CA GLY A 108 5.00 0.84 -7.56
C GLY A 108 3.48 0.68 -7.41
N PRO A 109 2.77 0.21 -8.46
CA PRO A 109 1.33 0.07 -8.42
C PRO A 109 0.87 -0.95 -7.35
N ILE A 110 -0.34 -0.73 -6.82
CA ILE A 110 -1.01 -1.70 -5.96
C ILE A 110 -1.38 -2.93 -6.79
N GLN A 111 -1.06 -4.11 -6.28
CA GLN A 111 -1.29 -5.38 -6.95
C GLN A 111 -1.61 -6.52 -5.96
N PRO A 112 -2.31 -7.57 -6.41
CA PRO A 112 -2.49 -8.77 -5.60
C PRO A 112 -1.16 -9.42 -5.22
N TYR A 113 -1.06 -9.98 -4.02
CA TYR A 113 0.16 -10.64 -3.53
C TYR A 113 0.61 -11.78 -4.44
N TYR A 114 -0.34 -12.55 -4.96
CA TYR A 114 -0.07 -13.71 -5.81
C TYR A 114 0.10 -13.37 -7.31
N SER A 115 0.04 -12.09 -7.70
CA SER A 115 0.35 -11.71 -9.09
C SER A 115 1.84 -11.85 -9.37
N ARG A 116 2.16 -12.41 -10.53
CA ARG A 116 3.51 -12.39 -11.13
C ARG A 116 3.57 -11.24 -12.13
N PRO A 117 4.53 -10.31 -12.04
CA PRO A 117 4.76 -9.34 -13.10
C PRO A 117 5.17 -10.08 -14.39
N GLY A 118 4.39 -9.96 -15.46
CA GLY A 118 4.76 -10.44 -16.80
C GLY A 118 4.44 -11.92 -17.12
N ALA A 119 3.34 -12.47 -16.60
CA ALA A 119 2.74 -13.72 -17.11
C ALA A 119 1.66 -13.43 -18.15
#